data_AF-A0A2E6KN83-F1
#
_entry.id   AF-A0A2E6KN83-F1
#
_cell.length_a   1.000
_cell.length_b   1.000
_cell.length_c   1.000
_cell.angle_alpha   90.00
_cell.angle_beta   90.00
_cell.angle_gamma   90.00
#
_symmetry.space_group_name_H-M   'P 1'
#
loop_
_entity.id
_entity.type
_entity.pdbx_description
1 polymer ?
#
loop_
_entity_poly.entity_id
_entity_poly.type
_entity_poly.pdbx_seq_one_letter_code
_entity_poly.pdbx_strand_id
1 'polypeptide(L)'
;MATYFAISSKDIKCGGLTECIQWAHTLVQSNKAKIIKVIRVRSCEKSGRVIMDISRDGICPVKRGRLIAVSKVRKIIKDGA
;
A
#
# COMPACT_ATOMS: atom_id res chain seq x y z
N MET A 1 16.36 1.89 6.11
CA MET A 1 15.15 1.16 6.54
C MET A 1 14.09 1.30 5.44
N ALA A 2 13.22 0.30 5.22
CA ALA A 2 12.16 0.40 4.21
C ALA A 2 10.81 0.58 4.90
N THR A 3 9.99 1.49 4.41
CA THR A 3 8.61 1.72 4.86
C THR A 3 7.66 1.15 3.83
N TYR A 4 6.56 0.55 4.31
CA TYR A 4 5.52 -0.02 3.46
C TYR A 4 4.25 0.81 3.57
N PHE A 5 3.57 0.95 2.45
CA PHE A 5 2.28 1.63 2.36
C PHE A 5 1.28 0.71 1.67
N ALA A 6 0.20 0.36 2.35
CA ALA A 6 -0.97 -0.26 1.72
C ALA A 6 -1.95 0.84 1.30
N ILE A 7 -2.28 0.88 0.01
CA ILE A 7 -3.12 1.91 -0.60
C ILE A 7 -4.40 1.29 -1.14
N SER A 8 -5.52 1.74 -0.57
CA SER A 8 -6.86 1.63 -1.14
C SER A 8 -7.17 2.92 -1.91
N SER A 9 -8.28 2.94 -2.66
CA SER A 9 -8.74 4.15 -3.36
C SER A 9 -9.02 5.32 -2.41
N LYS A 10 -9.34 5.04 -1.14
CA LYS A 10 -9.77 6.01 -0.13
C LYS A 10 -8.81 6.11 1.06
N ASP A 11 -8.26 4.98 1.48
CA ASP A 11 -7.48 4.88 2.71
C ASP A 11 -6.03 4.47 2.43
N ILE A 12 -5.12 4.95 3.29
CA ILE A 12 -3.72 4.55 3.27
C ILE A 12 -3.30 4.09 4.67
N LYS A 13 -2.66 2.93 4.73
CA LYS A 13 -1.96 2.45 5.91
C LYS A 13 -0.45 2.50 5.68
N CYS A 14 0.26 3.07 6.63
CA CYS A 14 1.73 3.09 6.68
C CYS A 14 2.20 2.21 7.84
N GLY A 15 3.29 1.45 7.64
CA GLY A 15 3.89 0.67 8.72
C GLY A 15 4.84 -0.42 8.23
N GLY A 16 4.90 -1.51 8.99
CA GLY A 16 5.59 -2.73 8.61
C GLY A 16 4.88 -3.46 7.47
N LEU A 17 5.60 -4.37 6.80
CA LEU A 17 5.03 -5.16 5.71
C LEU A 17 3.85 -6.01 6.20
N THR A 18 4.03 -6.73 7.31
CA THR A 18 3.00 -7.59 7.90
C THR A 18 1.76 -6.80 8.30
N GLU A 19 1.94 -5.63 8.93
CA GLU A 19 0.84 -4.74 9.30
C GLU A 19 0.04 -4.27 8.08
N CYS A 20 0.74 -3.91 6.99
CA CYS A 20 0.12 -3.50 5.74
C CYS A 20 -0.69 -4.65 5.11
N ILE A 21 -0.16 -5.87 5.15
CA ILE A 21 -0.85 -7.07 4.63
C ILE A 21 -2.09 -7.40 5.47
N GLN A 22 -1.96 -7.40 6.80
CA GLN A 22 -3.08 -7.67 7.71
C GLN A 22 -4.21 -6.65 7.52
N TRP A 23 -3.86 -5.35 7.50
CA TRP A 23 -4.83 -4.30 7.27
C TRP A 23 -5.52 -4.43 5.91
N ALA A 24 -4.75 -4.77 4.86
CA ALA A 24 -5.31 -4.98 3.53
C ALA A 24 -6.28 -6.16 3.48
N HIS A 25 -5.93 -7.28 4.12
CA HIS A 25 -6.82 -8.44 4.25
C HIS A 25 -8.14 -8.05 4.93
N THR A 26 -8.09 -7.32 6.04
CA THR A 26 -9.29 -6.87 6.76
C THR A 26 -10.20 -6.02 5.87
N LEU A 27 -9.66 -5.08 5.10
CA LEU A 27 -10.46 -4.23 4.20
C LEU A 27 -11.09 -5.00 3.05
N VAL A 28 -10.35 -5.94 2.48
CA VAL A 28 -10.79 -6.75 1.35
C VAL A 28 -11.86 -7.76 1.77
N GLN A 29 -11.69 -8.38 2.94
CA GLN A 29 -12.67 -9.29 3.57
C GLN A 29 -13.94 -8.56 4.02
N SER A 30 -13.82 -7.32 4.51
CA SER A 30 -14.97 -6.48 4.87
C SER A 30 -15.63 -5.78 3.68
N ASN A 31 -15.27 -6.13 2.44
CA ASN A 31 -15.79 -5.56 1.20
C ASN A 31 -15.60 -4.04 1.04
N LYS A 32 -14.74 -3.42 1.86
CA LYS A 32 -14.44 -1.99 1.81
C LYS A 32 -13.49 -1.63 0.66
N ALA A 33 -12.70 -2.60 0.18
CA ALA A 33 -11.84 -2.46 -0.99
C ALA A 33 -11.86 -3.74 -1.84
N LYS A 34 -11.77 -3.59 -3.17
CA LYS A 34 -11.62 -4.74 -4.09
C LYS A 34 -10.16 -5.18 -4.21
N ILE A 35 -9.26 -4.21 -4.32
CA ILE A 35 -7.82 -4.42 -4.50
C ILE A 35 -7.09 -3.37 -3.68
N ILE A 36 -6.05 -3.80 -2.97
CA ILE A 36 -5.15 -2.93 -2.21
C ILE A 36 -3.74 -3.13 -2.72
N LYS A 37 -3.05 -2.03 -3.02
CA LYS A 37 -1.68 -2.05 -3.54
C LYS A 37 -0.71 -1.78 -2.41
N VAL A 38 0.28 -2.65 -2.21
CA VAL A 38 1.35 -2.39 -1.25
C VAL A 38 2.58 -1.89 -1.97
N ILE A 39 3.09 -0.77 -1.47
CA ILE A 39 4.22 -0.05 -2.02
C ILE A 39 5.37 -0.13 -1.03
N ARG A 40 6.56 -0.44 -1.52
CA ARG A 40 7.81 -0.33 -0.76
C ARG A 40 8.48 0.99 -1.09
N VAL A 41 8.82 1.76 -0.06
CA VAL A 41 9.57 3.01 -0.14
C VAL A 41 10.82 2.88 0.70
N ARG A 42 12.00 3.18 0.14
CA ARG A 42 13.22 3.33 0.93
C ARG A 42 13.37 4.78 1.38
N SER A 43 13.99 5.02 2.54
CA SER A 43 14.12 6.36 3.13
C SER A 43 14.73 7.42 2.20
N CYS A 44 15.57 7.01 1.25
CA CYS A 44 16.26 7.92 0.30
C CYS A 44 15.54 8.04 -1.05
N GLU A 45 14.45 7.30 -1.29
CA GLU A 45 13.77 7.27 -2.58
C GLU A 45 12.59 8.25 -2.61
N LYS A 46 12.51 9.06 -3.68
CA LYS A 46 11.37 9.95 -3.93
C LYS A 46 10.13 9.21 -4.46
N SER A 47 10.29 7.94 -4.83
CA SER A 47 9.24 7.09 -5.38
C SER A 47 9.27 5.71 -4.72
N GLY A 48 8.11 5.15 -4.43
CA GLY A 48 7.96 3.77 -4.01
C GLY A 48 7.56 2.87 -5.17
N ARG A 49 7.95 1.59 -5.11
CA ARG A 49 7.54 0.58 -6.09
C ARG A 49 6.38 -0.25 -5.53
N VAL A 50 5.33 -0.46 -6.31
CA VAL A 50 4.30 -1.46 -5.98
C VAL A 50 4.95 -2.84 -5.99
N ILE A 51 4.83 -3.58 -4.89
CA ILE A 51 5.44 -4.91 -4.75
C ILE A 51 4.42 -6.03 -4.65
N MET A 52 3.17 -5.72 -4.32
CA MET A 52 2.07 -6.69 -4.27
C MET A 52 0.72 -6.00 -4.41
N ASP A 53 -0.22 -6.75 -4.98
CA ASP A 53 -1.64 -6.45 -4.98
C ASP A 53 -2.35 -7.49 -4.11
N ILE A 54 -3.22 -7.01 -3.22
CA ILE A 54 -3.99 -7.84 -2.28
C ILE A 54 -5.45 -7.73 -2.66
N SER A 55 -6.08 -8.87 -2.92
CA SER A 55 -7.47 -8.99 -3.32
C SER A 55 -8.13 -10.12 -2.53
N ARG A 56 -9.45 -10.35 -2.73
CA ARG A 56 -10.16 -11.43 -2.03
C ARG A 56 -9.58 -12.80 -2.38
N ASP A 57 -9.06 -12.92 -3.59
CA ASP A 57 -8.47 -14.16 -4.12
C ASP A 57 -7.08 -14.44 -3.53
N GLY A 58 -6.47 -13.44 -2.88
CA GLY A 58 -5.20 -13.58 -2.18
C GLY A 58 -4.18 -12.47 -2.50
N ILE A 59 -2.92 -12.78 -2.20
CA ILE A 59 -1.78 -11.87 -2.36
C ILE A 59 -1.06 -12.20 -3.67
N CYS A 60 -1.00 -11.23 -4.57
CA CYS A 60 -0.32 -11.33 -5.85
C CYS A 60 0.96 -10.47 -5.85
N PRO A 61 2.16 -11.06 -5.84
CA PRO A 61 3.41 -10.30 -5.90
C PRO A 61 3.64 -9.69 -7.29
N VAL A 62 4.03 -8.41 -7.33
CA VAL A 62 4.24 -7.67 -8.59
C VAL A 62 5.74 -7.48 -8.83
N LYS A 63 6.31 -8.25 -9.78
CA LYS A 63 7.76 -8.22 -10.09
C LYS A 63 8.26 -6.90 -10.69
N ARG A 64 7.43 -6.23 -11.51
CA ARG A 64 7.73 -4.95 -12.17
C ARG A 64 6.66 -3.90 -11.87
N GLY A 65 6.37 -3.71 -10.58
CA GLY A 65 5.31 -2.80 -10.20
C GLY A 65 5.59 -1.34 -10.55
N ARG A 66 4.49 -0.60 -10.75
CA ARG A 66 4.53 0.83 -11.05
C ARG A 66 5.25 1.61 -9.95
N LEU A 67 5.99 2.64 -10.35
CA LEU A 67 6.56 3.62 -9.42
C LEU A 67 5.52 4.69 -9.07
N ILE A 68 5.38 4.98 -7.79
CA ILE A 68 4.46 5.97 -7.24
C ILE A 68 5.26 6.98 -6.45
N ALA A 69 5.12 8.27 -6.78
CA ALA A 69 5.79 9.35 -6.07
C ALA A 69 5.34 9.39 -4.61
N VAL A 70 6.29 9.45 -3.68
CA VAL A 70 6.03 9.46 -2.23
C VAL A 70 5.19 10.69 -1.82
N SER A 71 5.32 11.80 -2.54
CA SER A 71 4.51 13.02 -2.33
C SER A 71 3.01 12.77 -2.44
N LYS A 72 2.57 11.87 -3.34
CA LYS A 72 1.15 11.50 -3.48
C LYS A 72 0.67 10.68 -2.29
N VAL A 73 1.52 9.80 -1.77
CA VAL A 73 1.21 8.95 -0.62
C VAL A 73 1.14 9.76 0.68
N ARG A 74 2.08 10.70 0.87
CA ARG A 74 2.11 11.57 2.06
C ARG A 74 0.99 12.60 2.10
N LYS A 75 0.54 13.13 0.95
CA LYS A 75 -0.61 14.06 0.90
C LYS A 75 -1.88 13.41 1.45
N ILE A 76 -2.16 12.18 1.05
CA ILE A 76 -3.36 11.45 1.48
C ILE A 76 -3.35 11.17 2.99
N ILE A 77 -2.18 10.99 3.61
CA ILE A 77 -2.05 10.88 5.08
C ILE A 77 -2.35 12.21 5.78
N LYS A 78 -2.02 13.34 5.14
CA LYS A 78 -2.24 14.68 5.71
C LYS A 78 -3.67 15.19 5.53
N ASP A 79 -4.34 14.81 4.43
CA ASP A 79 -5.73 15.19 4.14
C ASP A 79 -6.77 14.24 4.76
N GLY A 80 -6.34 13.13 5.39
CA GLY A 80 -7.19 12.14 6.04
C GLY A 80 -7.16 12.16 7.57
N ALA A 81 -6.72 13.26 8.17
CA ALA A 81 -6.70 13.49 9.62
C ALA A 81 -7.79 14.50 10.03
#